data_AF-A0A1M7TE53-F1
#
_entry.id   AF-A0A1M7TE53-F1
#
_cell.length_a   1.000
_cell.length_b   1.000
_cell.length_c   1.000
_cell.angle_alpha   90.00
_cell.angle_beta   90.00
_cell.angle_gamma   90.00
#
_symmetry.space_group_name_H-M   'P 1'
#
loop_
_entity.id
_entity.type
_entity.pdbx_description
1 polymer ?
#
loop_
_entity_poly.entity_id
_entity_poly.type
_entity_poly.pdbx_seq_one_letter_code
_entity_poly.pdbx_strand_id
1 'polypeptide(L)' 'MKVKIIQSLRQEGLEQKMNAFFQEQEGNIEIIEIQWKAFLEHYVMILYNEKK' A
#
# COMPACT_ATOMS: atom_id res chain seq x y z
N MET A 1 0.86 -14.09 -4.83
CA MET A 1 -0.12 -13.08 -4.39
C MET A 1 0.11 -12.74 -2.93
N LYS A 2 0.44 -11.47 -2.65
CA LYS A 2 0.71 -10.95 -1.31
C LYS A 2 -0.16 -9.72 -1.06
N VAL A 3 -0.46 -9.46 0.20
CA VAL A 3 -1.25 -8.30 0.65
C VAL A 3 -0.40 -7.46 1.57
N LYS A 4 -0.32 -6.15 1.31
CA LYS A 4 0.24 -5.15 2.23
C LYS A 4 -0.90 -4.27 2.73
N ILE A 5 -0.99 -4.11 4.06
CA ILE A 5 -1.90 -3.16 4.69
C ILE A 5 -1.05 -2.01 5.24
N ILE A 6 -1.42 -0.78 4.90
CA ILE A 6 -0.79 0.44 5.39
C ILE A 6 -1.87 1.23 6.12
N GLN A 7 -1.60 1.64 7.35
CA GLN A 7 -2.55 2.39 8.17
C GLN A 7 -1.93 3.67 8.74
N SER A 8 -2.78 4.68 8.88
CA SER A 8 -2.41 5.98 9.45
C SER A 8 -3.62 6.70 10.02
N LEU A 9 -3.41 7.40 11.14
CA LEU A 9 -4.40 8.29 11.75
C LEU A 9 -4.71 9.50 10.83
N ARG A 10 -3.72 9.95 10.05
CA ARG A 10 -3.85 11.07 9.10
C ARG A 10 -3.63 10.59 7.67
N GLN A 11 -4.41 11.13 6.73
CA GLN A 11 -4.30 10.82 5.31
C GLN A 11 -2.89 11.07 4.76
N GLU A 12 -2.25 12.19 5.09
CA GLU A 12 -0.87 12.48 4.65
C GLU A 12 0.14 11.39 5.05
N GLY A 13 0.02 10.86 6.28
CA GLY A 13 0.88 9.78 6.75
C GLY A 13 0.61 8.44 6.05
N LEU A 14 -0.59 8.28 5.47
CA LEU A 14 -0.96 7.10 4.68
C LEU A 14 -0.26 7.14 3.33
N GLU A 15 -0.32 8.29 2.65
CA GLU A 15 0.30 8.51 1.35
C GLU A 15 1.83 8.40 1.43
N GLN A 16 2.45 8.98 2.46
CA GLN A 16 3.89 8.87 2.68
C GLN A 16 4.34 7.40 2.83
N LYS A 17 3.65 6.62 3.66
CA LYS A 17 3.98 5.20 3.87
C LYS A 17 3.73 4.36 2.62
N MET A 18 2.67 4.67 1.87
CA MET A 18 2.37 4.00 0.61
C MET A 18 3.44 4.27 -0.45
N ASN A 19 3.86 5.53 -0.60
CA ASN A 19 4.91 5.91 -1.53
C ASN A 19 6.26 5.29 -1.15
N ALA A 20 6.60 5.25 0.14
CA ALA A 20 7.80 4.56 0.61
C ALA A 20 7.78 3.06 0.25
N PHE A 21 6.64 2.39 0.46
CA PHE A 21 6.48 0.99 0.05
C PHE A 21 6.64 0.79 -1.47
N PHE A 22 6.08 1.69 -2.29
CA PHE A 22 6.24 1.60 -3.74
C PHE A 22 7.67 1.84 -4.21
N GLN A 23 8.39 2.77 -3.58
CA GLN A 23 9.82 2.99 -3.87
C GLN A 23 10.67 1.79 -3.48
N GLU A 24 10.43 1.19 -2.31
CA GLU A 24 11.15 -0.01 -1.86
C GLU A 24 10.93 -1.21 -2.80
N GLN A 25 9.76 -1.28 -3.43
CA GLN A 25 9.35 -2.40 -4.28
C GLN A 25 9.39 -2.09 -5.78
N GLU A 26 9.96 -0.94 -6.16
CA GLU A 26 10.02 -0.49 -7.55
C GLU A 26 10.72 -1.54 -8.42
N GLY A 27 10.06 -1.95 -9.50
CA GLY A 27 10.56 -3.00 -10.40
C GLY A 27 10.45 -4.43 -9.87
N ASN A 28 10.25 -4.64 -8.56
CA ASN A 28 10.20 -5.97 -7.92
C ASN A 28 8.77 -6.53 -7.82
N ILE A 29 7.76 -5.67 -7.86
CA ILE A 29 6.36 -6.09 -7.74
C ILE A 29 5.50 -5.64 -8.91
N GLU A 30 4.43 -6.39 -9.12
CA GLU A 30 3.30 -6.04 -9.97
C GLU A 30 2.08 -5.81 -9.08
N ILE A 31 1.55 -4.60 -9.09
CA ILE A 31 0.35 -4.23 -8.33
C ILE A 31 -0.87 -4.75 -9.08
N ILE A 32 -1.71 -5.51 -8.39
CA ILE A 32 -2.96 -6.06 -8.92
C ILE A 32 -4.12 -5.14 -8.54
N GLU A 33 -4.19 -4.73 -7.27
CA GLU A 33 -5.31 -3.95 -6.76
C GLU A 33 -4.86 -3.06 -5.59
N ILE A 34 -5.47 -1.87 -5.49
CA ILE A 34 -5.32 -0.97 -4.35
C ILE A 34 -6.72 -0.60 -3.85
N GLN A 35 -7.00 -0.90 -2.58
CA GLN A 35 -8.26 -0.59 -1.93
C GLN A 35 -8.06 0.42 -0.80
N TRP A 36 -8.77 1.54 -0.88
CA TRP A 36 -8.78 2.58 0.15
C TRP A 36 -10.00 2.37 1.04
N LYS A 37 -9.78 2.37 2.36
CA LYS A 37 -10.86 2.29 3.33
C LYS A 37 -10.61 3.30 4.44
N ALA A 38 -11.63 4.11 4.72
CA ALA A 38 -11.63 5.05 5.83
C ALA A 38 -12.56 4.52 6.93
N PHE A 39 -12.03 4.33 8.14
CA PHE A 39 -12.82 4.08 9.34
C PHE A 39 -12.33 5.03 10.46
N LEU A 40 -12.31 4.61 11.73
CA LEU A 40 -11.65 5.36 12.82
C LEU A 40 -10.17 5.67 12.54
N GLU A 41 -9.50 4.83 11.73
CA GLU A 41 -8.20 5.10 11.11
C GLU A 41 -8.31 4.90 9.59
N HIS A 42 -7.48 5.61 8.82
CA HIS A 42 -7.42 5.44 7.36
C HIS A 42 -6.46 4.30 7.03
N TYR A 43 -6.84 3.41 6.10
CA TYR A 43 -5.95 2.35 5.64
C TYR A 43 -6.05 2.10 4.13
N VAL A 44 -4.93 1.65 3.56
CA VAL A 44 -4.79 1.18 2.19
C VAL A 44 -4.40 -0.29 2.20
N MET A 45 -5.13 -1.09 1.44
CA MET A 45 -4.77 -2.46 1.11
C MET A 45 -4.17 -2.49 -0.30
N ILE A 46 -3.01 -3.11 -0.44
CA ILE A 46 -2.31 -3.27 -1.72
C ILE A 46 -2.15 -4.78 -1.96
N LEU A 47 -2.77 -5.26 -3.03
CA LEU A 47 -2.61 -6.62 -3.53
C LEU A 47 -1.56 -6.62 -4.63
N TYR A 48 -0.54 -7.46 -4.51
CA TYR A 48 0.56 -7.50 -5.47
C TYR A 48 1.14 -8.90 -5.67
N ASN A 49 1.82 -9.10 -6.78
CA ASN A 49 2.69 -10.23 -7.04
C ASN A 49 4.15 -9.77 -7.07
N GLU A 50 5.07 -10.67 -6.73
CA GLU A 50 6.49 -10.44 -6.98
C GLU A 50 6.79 -10.79 -8.44
N LYS A 51 7.53 -9.90 -9.11
CA LYS A 51 8.10 -10.16 -10.43
C LYS A 51 9.27 -11.12 -10.22
N LYS A 52 9.20 -12.30 -10.82
CA LYS A 52 10.31 -13.26 -10.84
C LYS A 52 11.40 -12.81 -11.79
#